data_AF-A0A849HYL8-F1
#
_entry.id   AF-A0A849HYL8-F1
#
_cell.length_a   1.000
_cell.length_b   1.000
_cell.length_c   1.000
_cell.angle_alpha   90.00
_cell.angle_beta   90.00
_cell.angle_gamma   90.00
#
_symmetry.space_group_name_H-M   'P 1'
#
loop_
_entity.id
_entity.type
_entity.pdbx_description
1 polymer ?
#
loop_
_entity_poly.entity_id
_entity_poly.type
_entity_poly.pdbx_seq_one_letter_code
_entity_poly.pdbx_strand_id
1 'polypeptide(L)'
;MQRTIMSQLQHWLTSTDRQPLVLRGARQVGKTWLIRHLAKTSGKFLLELNFEKETQLVRLFESNSPQHILLNLGVMYTQHTPV
;
A
#
# COMPACT_ATOMS: atom_id res chain seq x y z
N MET A 1 -23.41 -8.81 -2.04
CA MET A 1 -22.76 -7.72 -2.80
C MET A 1 -21.38 -7.30 -2.24
N GLN A 2 -21.16 -7.17 -0.92
CA GLN A 2 -19.83 -6.87 -0.34
C GLN A 2 -18.73 -7.93 -0.59
N ARG A 3 -19.10 -9.14 -1.05
CA ARG A 3 -18.17 -10.25 -1.29
C ARG A 3 -17.32 -10.11 -2.57
N THR A 4 -17.67 -9.21 -3.50
CA THR A 4 -17.01 -9.16 -4.82
C THR A 4 -15.64 -8.49 -4.78
N ILE A 5 -15.53 -7.28 -4.20
CA ILE A 5 -14.28 -6.50 -4.22
C ILE A 5 -13.19 -7.13 -3.34
N MET A 6 -13.55 -7.63 -2.15
CA MET A 6 -12.56 -8.27 -1.27
C MET A 6 -12.03 -9.57 -1.89
N SER A 7 -12.89 -10.36 -2.54
CA SER A 7 -12.49 -11.55 -3.28
C SER A 7 -11.56 -11.19 -4.45
N GLN A 8 -11.87 -10.15 -5.22
CA GLN A 8 -11.01 -9.65 -6.30
C GLN A 8 -9.65 -9.18 -5.79
N LEU A 9 -9.61 -8.46 -4.67
CA LEU A 9 -8.37 -8.02 -4.05
C LEU A 9 -7.53 -9.18 -3.51
N GLN A 10 -8.18 -10.17 -2.91
CA GLN A 10 -7.51 -11.38 -2.46
C GLN A 10 -6.91 -12.15 -3.63
N HIS A 11 -7.68 -12.31 -4.72
CA HIS A 11 -7.20 -12.95 -5.94
C HIS A 11 -6.02 -12.18 -6.57
N TRP A 12 -6.11 -10.85 -6.64
CA TRP A 12 -5.00 -9.99 -7.07
C TRP A 12 -3.76 -10.17 -6.20
N LEU A 13 -3.93 -10.24 -4.87
CA LEU A 13 -2.82 -10.40 -3.94
C LEU A 13 -2.11 -11.75 -4.08
N THR A 14 -2.84 -12.82 -4.40
CA THR A 14 -2.29 -14.17 -4.52
C THR A 14 -1.82 -14.53 -5.94
N SER A 15 -2.11 -13.71 -6.94
CA SER A 15 -1.67 -13.93 -8.32
C SER A 15 -0.16 -13.76 -8.46
N THR A 16 0.50 -14.70 -9.15
CA THR A 16 1.93 -14.65 -9.48
C THR A 16 2.25 -13.51 -10.44
N ASP A 17 1.30 -13.14 -11.31
CA ASP A 17 1.46 -12.12 -12.35
C ASP A 17 0.72 -10.82 -11.99
N ARG A 18 0.61 -10.53 -10.69
CA ARG A 18 -0.10 -9.34 -10.20
C ARG A 18 0.54 -8.05 -10.73
N GLN A 19 -0.26 -7.23 -11.40
CA GLN A 19 0.14 -5.91 -11.86
C GLN A 19 -0.17 -4.83 -10.81
N PRO A 20 0.45 -3.64 -10.87
CA PRO A 20 0.07 -2.51 -10.03
C PRO A 20 -1.43 -2.21 -10.11
N LEU A 21 -2.09 -2.06 -8.96
CA LEU A 21 -3.54 -1.85 -8.89
C LEU A 21 -3.88 -0.41 -8.49
N VAL A 22 -4.79 0.20 -9.24
CA VAL A 22 -5.35 1.52 -8.91
C VAL A 22 -6.79 1.38 -8.45
N LEU A 23 -7.06 1.67 -7.18
CA LEU A 23 -8.42 1.66 -6.62
C LEU A 23 -9.09 3.04 -6.78
N ARG A 24 -10.09 3.11 -7.67
CA ARG A 24 -10.88 4.32 -7.91
C ARG A 24 -12.26 4.23 -7.24
N GLY A 25 -12.86 5.37 -6.94
CA GLY A 25 -14.21 5.47 -6.37
C GLY A 25 -14.41 6.79 -5.61
N ALA A 26 -15.64 7.08 -5.18
CA ALA A 26 -15.96 8.32 -4.48
C ALA A 26 -15.11 8.55 -3.21
N ARG A 27 -14.89 9.80 -2.82
CA ARG A 27 -14.18 10.13 -1.57
C ARG A 27 -14.96 9.53 -0.39
N GLN A 28 -14.25 9.14 0.68
CA GLN A 28 -14.83 8.62 1.93
C GLN A 28 -15.55 7.25 1.87
N VAL A 29 -15.44 6.48 0.79
CA VAL A 29 -16.07 5.15 0.67
C VAL A 29 -15.29 3.98 1.29
N GLY A 30 -14.30 4.26 2.15
CA GLY A 30 -13.58 3.20 2.88
C GLY A 30 -12.49 2.45 2.11
N LYS A 31 -11.97 2.98 0.99
CA LYS A 31 -10.87 2.36 0.22
C LYS A 31 -9.63 2.06 1.06
N THR A 32 -9.22 2.99 1.92
CA THR A 32 -8.10 2.79 2.85
C THR A 32 -8.39 1.66 3.83
N TRP A 33 -9.60 1.61 4.39
CA TRP A 33 -10.01 0.55 5.29
C TRP A 33 -9.94 -0.83 4.62
N LEU A 34 -10.37 -0.91 3.37
CA LEU A 34 -10.36 -2.14 2.57
C LEU A 34 -8.96 -2.72 2.41
N ILE A 35 -7.96 -1.89 2.07
CA ILE A 35 -6.56 -2.33 1.93
C ILE A 35 -5.95 -2.72 3.27
N ARG A 36 -6.22 -1.96 4.34
CA ARG A 36 -5.77 -2.31 5.70
C ARG A 36 -6.37 -3.63 6.16
N HIS A 37 -7.65 -3.85 5.89
CA HIS A 37 -8.33 -5.09 6.23
C HIS A 37 -7.73 -6.27 5.46
N LEU A 38 -7.50 -6.13 4.15
CA LEU A 38 -6.85 -7.15 3.31
C LEU A 38 -5.46 -7.52 3.86
N ALA A 39 -4.62 -6.53 4.19
CA ALA A 39 -3.29 -6.80 4.71
C ALA A 39 -3.35 -7.56 6.05
N LYS A 40 -4.23 -7.12 6.96
CA LYS A 40 -4.45 -7.78 8.25
C LYS A 40 -4.93 -9.22 8.09
N THR A 41 -5.92 -9.48 7.24
CA THR A 41 -6.50 -10.83 7.05
C THR A 41 -5.58 -11.76 6.27
N SER A 42 -4.71 -11.23 5.41
CA SER A 42 -3.71 -12.01 4.66
C SER A 42 -2.37 -12.18 5.40
N GLY A 43 -2.22 -11.58 6.59
CA GLY A 43 -0.98 -11.62 7.36
C GLY A 43 0.19 -10.92 6.65
N LYS A 44 -0.09 -9.97 5.75
CA LYS A 44 0.93 -9.21 5.03
C LYS A 44 1.25 -7.92 5.77
N PHE A 45 2.53 -7.57 5.78
CA PHE A 45 2.96 -6.25 6.20
C PHE A 45 2.44 -5.20 5.22
N LEU A 46 1.85 -4.13 5.76
CA LEU A 46 1.35 -2.99 4.98
C LEU A 46 2.21 -1.77 5.26
N LEU A 47 2.97 -1.35 4.25
CA LEU A 47 3.55 -0.02 4.22
C LEU A 47 2.55 0.94 3.57
N GLU A 48 1.93 1.80 4.37
CA GLU A 48 1.00 2.82 3.89
C GLU A 48 1.72 4.17 3.80
N LEU A 49 1.71 4.77 2.61
CA LEU A 49 2.27 6.10 2.37
C LEU A 49 1.14 7.08 2.09
N ASN A 50 0.96 8.07 2.96
CA ASN A 50 -0.09 9.08 2.83
C ASN A 50 0.51 10.45 2.51
N PHE A 51 0.62 10.77 1.22
CA PHE A 51 1.19 12.03 0.76
C PHE A 51 0.36 13.28 1.11
N GLU A 52 -0.92 13.12 1.45
CA GLU A 52 -1.75 14.25 1.91
C GLU A 52 -1.43 14.62 3.36
N LYS A 53 -1.14 13.63 4.21
CA LYS A 53 -0.82 13.84 5.63
C LYS A 53 0.65 14.11 5.87
N GLU A 54 1.52 13.45 5.11
CA GLU A 54 2.97 13.48 5.27
C GLU A 54 3.59 13.98 3.98
N THR A 55 3.46 15.29 3.73
CA THR A 55 3.95 15.91 2.50
C THR A 55 5.47 15.77 2.32
N GLN A 56 6.22 15.60 3.42
CA GLN A 56 7.65 15.29 3.35
C GLN A 56 7.98 13.97 2.65
N LEU A 57 7.05 13.01 2.60
CA LEU A 57 7.28 11.72 1.94
C LEU A 57 7.46 11.87 0.43
N VAL A 58 6.96 12.96 -0.17
CA VAL A 58 7.14 13.25 -1.60
C VAL A 58 8.63 13.29 -1.98
N ARG A 59 9.50 13.73 -1.05
CA ARG A 59 10.96 13.78 -1.28
C ARG A 59 11.57 12.40 -1.53
N LEU A 60 10.97 11.34 -0.96
CA LEU A 60 11.45 9.97 -1.16
C LEU A 60 11.28 9.50 -2.61
N PHE A 61 10.44 10.20 -3.39
CA PHE A 61 10.09 9.91 -4.78
C PHE A 61 10.63 10.96 -5.77
N GLU A 62 11.59 11.80 -5.38
CA GLU A 62 12.19 12.82 -6.28
C GLU A 62 12.96 12.20 -7.45
N SER A 63 13.50 10.99 -7.27
CA SER A 63 14.14 10.21 -8.33
C SER A 63 13.16 9.21 -8.91
N ASN A 64 13.16 9.05 -10.24
CA ASN A 64 12.40 8.00 -10.94
C ASN A 64 13.08 6.63 -10.88
N SER A 65 14.15 6.45 -10.10
CA SER A 65 14.81 5.15 -9.93
C SER A 65 14.17 4.34 -8.81
N PRO A 66 13.55 3.17 -9.10
CA PRO A 66 12.95 2.32 -8.08
C PRO A 66 13.93 1.89 -6.99
N GLN A 67 15.20 1.70 -7.35
CA GLN A 67 16.27 1.30 -6.43
C GLN A 67 16.49 2.37 -5.35
N HIS A 68 16.53 3.64 -5.75
CA HIS A 68 16.69 4.76 -4.83
C HIS A 68 15.46 4.94 -3.94
N ILE A 69 14.25 4.82 -4.52
CA ILE A 69 13.00 4.92 -3.76
C ILE A 69 12.95 3.85 -2.67
N LEU A 70 13.26 2.60 -3.02
CA LEU A 70 13.25 1.48 -2.06
C LEU A 70 14.29 1.66 -0.96
N LEU A 71 15.50 2.14 -1.29
CA LEU A 71 16.53 2.45 -0.30
C LEU A 71 16.05 3.53 0.68
N ASN A 72 15.50 4.63 0.16
CA ASN A 72 15.00 5.74 0.96
C ASN A 72 13.86 5.29 1.90
N LEU A 73 12.92 4.49 1.39
CA LEU A 73 11.85 3.89 2.19
C LEU A 73 12.42 2.95 3.26
N GLY A 74 13.40 2.11 2.91
CA GLY A 74 14.06 1.22 3.86
C GLY A 74 14.70 1.97 5.03
N VAL A 75 15.44 3.05 4.74
CA VAL A 75 16.08 3.88 5.76
C VAL A 75 15.05 4.50 6.71
N MET A 76 13.93 5.01 6.19
CA MET A 76 12.88 5.64 6.99
C MET A 76 12.12 4.64 7.88
N TYR A 77 11.74 3.47 7.34
CA TYR A 77 10.80 2.56 8.00
C TYR A 77 11.46 1.38 8.75
N THR A 78 12.75 1.10 8.54
CA THR A 78 13.49 0.07 9.31
C THR A 78 13.76 0.51 10.76
N GLN A 79 13.74 1.83 11.05
CA GLN A 79 14.00 2.37 12.39
C GLN A 79 12.80 2.28 13.36
N HIS A 80 11.65 1.75 12.91
CA HIS A 80 10.38 1.76 13.66
C HIS A 80 9.75 0.38 13.85
N THR A 81 10.51 -0.71 13.80
CA THR A 81 9.99 -2.05 14.08
C THR A 81 10.17 -2.40 15.57
N PRO A 82 9.10 -2.51 16.38
CA PRO A 82 9.17 -3.31 17.59
C PRO A 82 9.18 -4.78 17.19
N VAL A 83 10.11 -5.53 17.76
CA VAL A 83 10.23 -7.00 17.69
C VAL A 83 8.97 -7.65 18.24
#